data_AF-A0A7C4GY00-F1
#
_entry.id   AF-A0A7C4GY00-F1
#
_cell.length_a   1.000
_cell.length_b   1.000
_cell.length_c   1.000
_cell.angle_alpha   90.00
_cell.angle_beta   90.00
_cell.angle_gamma   90.00
#
_symmetry.space_group_name_H-M   'P 1'
#
loop_
_entity.id
_entity.type
_entity.pdbx_description
1 polymer ?
#
loop_
_entity_poly.entity_id
_entity_poly.type
_entity_poly.pdbx_seq_one_letter_code
_entity_poly.pdbx_strand_id
1 'polypeptide(L)'
;MKIIIDGKEVNVQEGVTIRDFLPEKKNEFIIAVKKTIDVKSVITNLYEVITTKGKMIIKWECEKALDKWRQIYKNFEGCKVRWATNEAIAFGPTITNFKPSIKEVELKKNEVTISLSGMSSEESHLIFSKKLHTGLYFPPNDGDVMGRVVYGKHLLDFLKIGDMIKKISPIIEKRGGFQLIRANLDYIPNDGDEIITKMEINLDYESPKNGEHLYNMLENGFFVSRKTSRFIAYDKQVVSLESEKIGVRERGIVSIRNNGNKAGSIYIYINNAPISMNHTIVG
;
A
#
# COMPACT_ATOMS: atom_id res chain seq x y z
N MET A 1 7.99 -15.47 -20.72
CA MET A 1 7.57 -14.43 -19.76
C MET A 1 7.68 -13.03 -20.37
N LYS A 2 6.83 -12.11 -19.91
CA LYS A 2 6.85 -10.69 -20.23
C LYS A 2 7.55 -9.94 -19.11
N ILE A 3 8.58 -9.16 -19.45
CA ILE A 3 9.30 -8.30 -18.51
C ILE A 3 9.34 -6.87 -19.05
N ILE A 4 9.69 -5.91 -18.19
CA ILE A 4 9.86 -4.51 -18.58
C ILE A 4 11.34 -4.17 -18.47
N ILE A 5 11.98 -3.71 -19.55
CA ILE A 5 13.38 -3.26 -19.54
C ILE A 5 13.41 -1.78 -19.86
N ASP A 6 13.88 -0.95 -18.91
CA ASP A 6 13.96 0.51 -19.05
C ASP A 6 12.65 1.12 -19.60
N GLY A 7 11.51 0.65 -19.07
CA GLY A 7 10.16 1.09 -19.45
C GLY A 7 9.57 0.45 -20.71
N LYS A 8 10.26 -0.47 -21.38
CA LYS A 8 9.77 -1.17 -22.59
C LYS A 8 9.43 -2.62 -22.30
N GLU A 9 8.25 -3.07 -22.74
CA GLU A 9 7.87 -4.48 -22.63
C GLU A 9 8.68 -5.36 -23.59
N VAL A 10 9.23 -6.45 -23.06
CA VAL A 10 10.03 -7.43 -23.82
C VAL A 10 9.58 -8.84 -23.46
N ASN A 11 9.45 -9.70 -24.48
CA ASN A 11 9.20 -11.12 -24.30
C ASN A 11 10.53 -11.87 -24.24
N VAL A 12 10.76 -12.60 -23.15
CA VAL A 12 11.96 -13.44 -22.96
C VAL A 12 11.54 -14.86 -22.62
N GLN A 13 12.42 -15.82 -22.93
CA GLN A 13 12.24 -17.21 -22.53
C GLN A 13 12.27 -17.33 -21.00
N GLU A 14 11.54 -18.29 -20.44
CA GLU A 14 11.56 -18.51 -18.99
C GLU A 14 12.87 -19.17 -18.55
N GLY A 15 13.37 -18.81 -17.37
CA GLY A 15 14.59 -19.37 -16.80
C GLY A 15 15.90 -18.79 -17.34
N VAL A 16 15.85 -17.85 -18.30
CA VAL A 16 17.04 -17.14 -18.79
C VAL A 16 17.51 -16.07 -17.81
N THR A 17 18.81 -15.84 -17.80
CA THR A 17 19.46 -14.81 -16.98
C THR A 17 19.43 -13.46 -17.69
N ILE A 18 19.66 -12.37 -16.94
CA ILE A 18 19.83 -11.02 -17.53
C ILE A 18 20.91 -11.01 -18.61
N ARG A 19 22.00 -11.77 -18.44
CA ARG A 19 23.09 -11.89 -19.40
C ARG A 19 22.62 -12.35 -20.78
N ASP A 20 21.65 -13.24 -20.83
CA ASP A 20 21.22 -13.89 -22.07
C ASP A 20 20.50 -12.93 -23.03
N PHE A 21 19.83 -11.90 -22.48
CA PHE A 21 19.10 -10.90 -23.27
C PHE A 21 19.66 -9.48 -23.18
N LEU A 22 20.71 -9.25 -22.36
CA LEU A 22 21.50 -8.02 -22.31
C LEU A 22 23.02 -8.32 -22.29
N PRO A 23 23.56 -8.93 -23.35
CA PRO A 23 24.96 -9.39 -23.38
C PRO A 23 25.99 -8.26 -23.38
N GLU A 24 25.63 -7.06 -23.81
CA GLU A 24 26.52 -5.90 -23.89
C GLU A 24 26.81 -5.24 -22.53
N LYS A 25 26.06 -5.60 -21.48
CA LYS A 25 26.20 -4.98 -20.16
C LYS A 25 27.42 -5.54 -19.43
N LYS A 26 28.25 -4.63 -18.90
CA LYS A 26 29.41 -4.99 -18.07
C LYS A 26 28.96 -5.30 -16.64
N ASN A 27 29.62 -6.28 -16.01
CA ASN A 27 29.38 -6.68 -14.61
C ASN A 27 29.60 -5.56 -13.57
N GLU A 28 30.29 -4.49 -13.95
CA GLU A 28 30.61 -3.35 -13.08
C GLU A 28 29.40 -2.44 -12.83
N PHE A 29 28.40 -2.45 -13.73
CA PHE A 29 27.21 -1.61 -13.60
C PHE A 29 26.17 -2.22 -12.67
N ILE A 30 25.47 -1.35 -11.95
CA ILE A 30 24.39 -1.74 -11.05
C ILE A 30 23.12 -1.94 -11.87
N ILE A 31 22.51 -3.13 -11.74
CA ILE A 31 21.17 -3.40 -12.27
C ILE A 31 20.20 -3.37 -11.09
N ALA A 32 19.10 -2.65 -11.24
CA ALA A 32 18.02 -2.67 -10.28
C ALA A 32 16.86 -3.47 -10.86
N VAL A 33 16.33 -4.41 -10.08
CA VAL A 33 15.13 -5.16 -10.43
C VAL A 33 14.04 -4.77 -9.46
N LYS A 34 12.95 -4.25 -10.00
CA LYS A 34 11.71 -4.03 -9.28
C LYS A 34 10.87 -5.29 -9.43
N LYS A 35 10.97 -6.15 -8.42
CA LYS A 35 10.26 -7.43 -8.39
C LYS A 35 8.76 -7.19 -8.31
N THR A 36 8.04 -7.84 -9.21
CA THR A 36 6.60 -7.98 -9.08
C THR A 36 6.33 -9.06 -8.04
N ILE A 37 5.83 -8.64 -6.87
CA ILE A 37 5.40 -9.57 -5.84
C ILE A 37 3.95 -9.93 -6.13
N ASP A 38 3.66 -11.23 -6.27
CA ASP A 38 2.29 -11.73 -6.42
C ASP A 38 1.37 -11.12 -5.35
N VAL A 39 0.32 -10.47 -5.83
CA VAL A 39 -0.68 -9.80 -4.99
C VAL A 39 -1.47 -10.85 -4.21
N LYS A 40 -1.00 -11.22 -3.03
CA LYS A 40 -1.85 -11.93 -2.06
C LYS A 40 -2.85 -10.92 -1.50
N SER A 41 -4.05 -10.92 -2.08
CA SER A 41 -5.20 -10.26 -1.47
C SER A 41 -5.49 -10.94 -0.12
N VAL A 42 -5.34 -10.21 0.98
CA VAL A 42 -5.70 -10.72 2.31
C VAL A 42 -7.12 -10.24 2.60
N ILE A 43 -8.06 -11.18 2.66
CA ILE A 43 -9.39 -10.91 3.18
C ILE A 43 -9.23 -10.58 4.67
N THR A 44 -9.39 -9.31 5.02
CA THR A 44 -9.28 -8.89 6.42
C THR A 44 -10.52 -9.31 7.20
N ASN A 45 -10.47 -9.14 8.53
CA ASN A 45 -11.63 -9.30 9.38
C ASN A 45 -12.47 -8.01 9.46
N LEU A 46 -12.22 -7.04 8.58
CA LEU A 46 -13.02 -5.83 8.47
C LEU A 46 -14.11 -6.01 7.41
N TYR A 47 -15.31 -5.55 7.72
CA TYR A 47 -16.47 -5.61 6.84
C TYR A 47 -17.08 -4.23 6.73
N GLU A 48 -17.16 -3.75 5.50
CA GLU A 48 -17.91 -2.55 5.16
C GLU A 48 -19.40 -2.89 5.11
N VAL A 49 -20.20 -2.15 5.88
CA VAL A 49 -21.66 -2.27 5.92
C VAL A 49 -22.25 -0.96 5.43
N ILE A 50 -22.91 -1.00 4.28
CA ILE A 50 -23.63 0.13 3.69
C ILE A 50 -25.09 0.03 4.12
N THR A 51 -25.59 1.05 4.80
CA THR A 51 -27.00 1.15 5.23
C THR A 51 -27.73 2.25 4.46
N THR A 52 -29.02 2.42 4.72
CA THR A 52 -29.79 3.59 4.26
C THR A 52 -29.32 4.91 4.86
N LYS A 53 -28.65 4.90 6.01
CA LYS A 53 -28.15 6.10 6.70
C LYS A 53 -26.68 6.42 6.44
N GLY A 54 -25.94 5.51 5.81
CA GLY A 54 -24.53 5.69 5.49
C GLY A 54 -23.72 4.43 5.68
N LYS A 55 -22.41 4.59 5.67
CA LYS A 55 -21.42 3.51 5.73
C LYS A 55 -20.81 3.38 7.12
N MET A 56 -20.74 2.15 7.62
CA MET A 56 -19.96 1.79 8.81
C MET A 56 -19.00 0.64 8.50
N ILE A 57 -17.97 0.47 9.34
CA ILE A 57 -17.05 -0.67 9.25
C ILE A 57 -17.11 -1.44 10.55
N ILE A 58 -17.35 -2.74 10.45
CA ILE A 58 -17.29 -3.69 11.55
C ILE A 58 -15.95 -4.42 11.48
N LYS A 59 -15.26 -4.52 12.60
CA LYS A 59 -14.16 -5.47 12.78
C LYS A 59 -14.70 -6.70 13.48
N TRP A 60 -14.64 -7.84 12.80
CA TRP A 60 -14.91 -9.14 13.39
C TRP A 60 -13.72 -9.58 14.25
N GLU A 61 -13.96 -9.91 15.50
CA GLU A 61 -12.93 -10.20 16.50
C GLU A 61 -13.05 -11.63 17.08
N CYS A 62 -14.21 -12.28 16.92
CA CYS A 62 -14.40 -13.67 17.35
C CYS A 62 -13.81 -14.64 16.32
N GLU A 63 -12.57 -15.09 16.56
CA GLU A 63 -11.85 -16.02 15.67
C GLU A 63 -12.61 -17.35 15.48
N LYS A 64 -13.19 -17.90 16.56
CA LYS A 64 -13.96 -19.16 16.52
C LYS A 64 -15.16 -19.10 15.57
N ALA A 65 -15.75 -17.92 15.39
CA ALA A 65 -16.93 -17.71 14.55
C ALA A 65 -16.59 -17.14 13.17
N LEU A 66 -15.33 -16.82 12.88
CA LEU A 66 -14.93 -16.06 11.68
C LEU A 66 -15.27 -16.80 10.37
N ASP A 67 -14.99 -18.09 10.30
CA ASP A 67 -15.26 -18.86 9.06
C ASP A 67 -16.76 -19.04 8.82
N LYS A 68 -17.57 -19.20 9.88
CA LYS A 68 -19.03 -19.19 9.76
C LYS A 68 -19.53 -17.83 9.31
N TRP A 69 -19.04 -16.74 9.92
CA TRP A 69 -19.37 -15.38 9.50
C TRP A 69 -19.07 -15.15 8.01
N ARG A 70 -17.90 -15.59 7.52
CA ARG A 70 -17.51 -15.48 6.11
C ARG A 70 -18.48 -16.18 5.15
N GLN A 71 -19.18 -17.21 5.59
CA GLN A 71 -20.18 -17.92 4.78
C GLN A 71 -21.54 -17.21 4.78
N ILE A 72 -21.90 -16.51 5.87
CA ILE A 72 -23.28 -16.05 6.11
C ILE A 72 -23.45 -14.53 6.10
N TYR A 73 -22.38 -13.72 6.12
CA TYR A 73 -22.50 -12.26 6.25
C TYR A 73 -23.38 -11.62 5.17
N LYS A 74 -23.39 -12.18 3.95
CA LYS A 74 -24.22 -11.70 2.84
C LYS A 74 -25.71 -11.89 3.09
N ASN A 75 -26.10 -12.85 3.94
CA ASN A 75 -27.51 -13.10 4.26
C ASN A 75 -28.15 -11.91 5.00
N PHE A 76 -27.34 -11.02 5.57
CA PHE A 76 -27.81 -9.77 6.19
C PHE A 76 -28.03 -8.64 5.17
N GLU A 77 -27.63 -8.79 3.90
CA GLU A 77 -28.00 -7.83 2.86
C GLU A 77 -29.52 -7.87 2.64
N GLY A 78 -30.14 -6.69 2.55
CA GLY A 78 -31.60 -6.58 2.47
C GLY A 78 -32.30 -6.57 3.83
N CYS A 79 -31.63 -7.03 4.91
CA CYS A 79 -32.24 -7.04 6.25
C CYS A 79 -32.53 -5.62 6.74
N LYS A 80 -33.73 -5.45 7.31
CA LYS A 80 -34.17 -4.21 7.92
C LYS A 80 -33.86 -4.21 9.41
N VAL A 81 -33.80 -3.02 10.01
CA VAL A 81 -33.83 -2.84 11.45
C VAL A 81 -35.19 -3.35 11.94
N ARG A 82 -35.17 -4.51 12.61
CA ARG A 82 -36.36 -5.17 13.15
C ARG A 82 -36.80 -4.51 14.46
N TRP A 83 -35.83 -4.19 15.30
CA TRP A 83 -36.04 -3.43 16.52
C TRP A 83 -34.86 -2.50 16.80
N ALA A 84 -35.16 -1.38 17.45
CA ALA A 84 -34.18 -0.39 17.87
C ALA A 84 -34.59 0.12 19.25
N THR A 85 -33.66 0.10 20.19
CA THR A 85 -33.85 0.60 21.55
C THR A 85 -32.80 1.68 21.85
N ASN A 86 -32.82 2.21 23.07
CA ASN A 86 -31.75 3.06 23.56
C ASN A 86 -30.44 2.28 23.79
N GLU A 87 -30.49 0.96 23.82
CA GLU A 87 -29.36 0.07 24.11
C GLU A 87 -28.74 -0.53 22.86
N ALA A 88 -29.55 -0.94 21.89
CA ALA A 88 -29.06 -1.64 20.72
C ALA A 88 -29.98 -1.49 19.50
N ILE A 89 -29.45 -1.86 18.34
CA ILE A 89 -30.18 -1.98 17.06
C ILE A 89 -29.98 -3.40 16.53
N ALA A 90 -31.03 -3.98 15.97
CA ALA A 90 -31.00 -5.32 15.40
C ALA A 90 -31.44 -5.33 13.94
N PHE A 91 -30.57 -5.84 13.07
CA PHE A 91 -30.90 -6.14 11.68
C PHE A 91 -31.26 -7.60 11.52
N GLY A 92 -32.40 -7.89 10.88
CA GLY A 92 -32.87 -9.25 10.64
C GLY A 92 -34.38 -9.29 10.34
N PRO A 93 -35.00 -10.48 10.41
CA PRO A 93 -34.35 -11.78 10.60
C PRO A 93 -33.63 -12.27 9.34
N THR A 94 -32.72 -13.22 9.51
CA THR A 94 -32.12 -14.00 8.42
C THR A 94 -31.69 -15.38 8.90
N ILE A 95 -31.33 -16.25 7.95
CA ILE A 95 -30.88 -17.61 8.22
C ILE A 95 -29.36 -17.63 8.42
N THR A 96 -28.91 -18.28 9.48
CA THR A 96 -27.49 -18.57 9.76
C THR A 96 -27.29 -20.04 10.10
N ASN A 97 -26.03 -20.46 10.29
CA ASN A 97 -25.66 -21.81 10.73
C ASN A 97 -25.07 -21.84 12.15
N PHE A 98 -25.31 -20.78 12.94
CA PHE A 98 -24.90 -20.73 14.34
C PHE A 98 -25.82 -21.58 15.22
N LYS A 99 -25.26 -22.10 16.31
CA LYS A 99 -26.03 -22.81 17.34
C LYS A 99 -26.24 -21.90 18.55
N PRO A 100 -27.48 -21.68 19.00
CA PRO A 100 -27.77 -20.75 20.09
C PRO A 100 -27.26 -21.29 21.44
N SER A 101 -27.06 -20.37 22.37
CA SER A 101 -26.83 -20.65 23.80
C SER A 101 -27.86 -19.88 24.64
N ILE A 102 -28.04 -20.23 25.91
CA ILE A 102 -29.00 -19.56 26.83
C ILE A 102 -28.26 -18.57 27.76
N LYS A 103 -27.09 -18.10 27.34
CA LYS A 103 -26.28 -17.19 28.16
C LYS A 103 -26.73 -15.75 27.95
N GLU A 104 -26.71 -14.98 29.02
CA GLU A 104 -26.76 -13.52 28.93
C GLU A 104 -25.46 -12.99 28.32
N VAL A 105 -25.59 -11.94 27.52
CA VAL A 105 -24.46 -11.27 26.87
C VAL A 105 -24.35 -9.86 27.42
N GLU A 106 -23.19 -9.53 27.98
CA GLU A 106 -22.83 -8.15 28.26
C GLU A 106 -22.18 -7.54 27.00
N LEU A 107 -22.76 -6.45 26.48
CA LEU A 107 -22.25 -5.74 25.31
C LEU A 107 -21.82 -4.33 25.68
N LYS A 108 -20.55 -3.99 25.42
CA LYS A 108 -20.05 -2.61 25.52
C LYS A 108 -20.48 -1.79 24.31
N LYS A 109 -20.38 -0.47 24.45
CA LYS A 109 -20.68 0.47 23.37
C LYS A 109 -19.90 0.13 22.08
N ASN A 110 -20.62 0.08 20.96
CA ASN A 110 -20.16 -0.29 19.62
C ASN A 110 -19.83 -1.77 19.41
N GLU A 111 -20.07 -2.65 20.38
CA GLU A 111 -19.87 -4.08 20.18
C GLU A 111 -21.01 -4.68 19.36
N VAL A 112 -20.69 -5.74 18.64
CA VAL A 112 -21.58 -6.43 17.72
C VAL A 112 -21.69 -7.88 18.15
N THR A 113 -22.91 -8.41 18.15
CA THR A 113 -23.17 -9.84 18.34
C THR A 113 -24.23 -10.36 17.37
N ILE A 114 -24.45 -11.67 17.36
CA ILE A 114 -25.55 -12.30 16.65
C ILE A 114 -26.54 -12.80 17.70
N SER A 115 -27.82 -12.53 17.49
CA SER A 115 -28.93 -13.00 18.31
C SER A 115 -29.69 -14.07 17.56
N LEU A 116 -29.85 -15.27 18.14
CA LEU A 116 -30.69 -16.34 17.58
C LEU A 116 -32.04 -16.35 18.32
N SER A 117 -32.86 -15.36 17.97
CA SER A 117 -34.16 -15.15 18.62
C SER A 117 -35.02 -16.41 18.54
N GLY A 118 -35.67 -16.76 19.65
CA GLY A 118 -36.48 -17.99 19.73
C GLY A 118 -35.67 -19.29 19.64
N MET A 119 -34.36 -19.24 19.89
CA MET A 119 -33.45 -20.41 19.82
C MET A 119 -33.42 -21.06 18.43
N SER A 120 -33.69 -20.29 17.36
CA SER A 120 -33.67 -20.75 15.98
C SER A 120 -32.60 -20.04 15.17
N SER A 121 -31.87 -20.79 14.34
CA SER A 121 -30.90 -20.24 13.39
C SER A 121 -31.58 -19.57 12.19
N GLU A 122 -32.88 -19.78 11.99
CA GLU A 122 -33.69 -19.13 10.95
C GLU A 122 -34.16 -17.72 11.35
N GLU A 123 -34.07 -17.38 12.64
CA GLU A 123 -34.50 -16.09 13.21
C GLU A 123 -33.30 -15.30 13.74
N SER A 124 -32.21 -15.29 12.97
CA SER A 124 -30.95 -14.66 13.38
C SER A 124 -30.96 -13.16 13.12
N HIS A 125 -30.42 -12.39 14.06
CA HIS A 125 -30.31 -10.94 13.99
C HIS A 125 -28.88 -10.47 14.27
N LEU A 126 -28.39 -9.49 13.51
CA LEU A 126 -27.12 -8.82 13.76
C LEU A 126 -27.35 -7.64 14.70
N ILE A 127 -26.84 -7.73 15.92
CA ILE A 127 -27.07 -6.78 17.00
C ILE A 127 -25.90 -5.83 17.13
N PHE A 128 -26.18 -4.54 17.22
CA PHE A 128 -25.21 -3.46 17.43
C PHE A 128 -25.52 -2.73 18.73
N SER A 129 -24.57 -2.74 19.66
CA SER A 129 -24.70 -2.07 20.95
C SER A 129 -24.40 -0.57 20.86
N LYS A 130 -25.29 0.26 21.41
CA LYS A 130 -25.18 1.72 21.50
C LYS A 130 -24.57 2.18 22.83
N LYS A 131 -24.72 1.38 23.89
CA LYS A 131 -24.20 1.64 25.24
C LYS A 131 -24.02 0.32 26.00
N LEU A 132 -23.30 0.35 27.12
CA LEU A 132 -23.16 -0.82 27.98
C LEU A 132 -24.53 -1.32 28.45
N HIS A 133 -24.81 -2.60 28.24
CA HIS A 133 -26.01 -3.29 28.73
C HIS A 133 -25.78 -4.81 28.74
N THR A 134 -26.65 -5.52 29.45
CA THR A 134 -26.72 -6.98 29.44
C THR A 134 -28.07 -7.41 28.89
N GLY A 135 -28.10 -8.44 28.03
CA GLY A 135 -29.34 -8.94 27.45
C GLY A 135 -29.29 -10.41 27.08
N LEU A 136 -30.45 -11.07 27.12
CA LEU A 136 -30.61 -12.44 26.64
C LEU A 136 -30.85 -12.43 25.12
N TYR A 137 -29.75 -12.50 24.36
CA TYR A 137 -29.78 -12.51 22.90
C TYR A 137 -29.69 -13.91 22.28
N PHE A 138 -29.58 -14.95 23.10
CA PHE A 138 -29.30 -16.30 22.64
C PHE A 138 -28.09 -16.35 21.67
N PRO A 139 -26.90 -15.90 22.11
CA PRO A 139 -25.74 -15.76 21.23
C PRO A 139 -25.27 -17.13 20.73
N PRO A 140 -24.51 -17.18 19.63
CA PRO A 140 -23.84 -18.40 19.21
C PRO A 140 -22.93 -18.98 20.29
N ASN A 141 -22.88 -20.31 20.40
CA ASN A 141 -21.94 -21.00 21.28
C ASN A 141 -20.46 -20.69 20.98
N ASP A 142 -20.16 -20.22 19.76
CA ASP A 142 -18.82 -19.85 19.31
C ASP A 142 -18.28 -18.59 20.01
N GLY A 143 -19.15 -17.73 20.54
CA GLY A 143 -18.77 -16.54 21.32
C GLY A 143 -19.93 -15.59 21.57
N ASP A 144 -19.84 -14.82 22.67
CA ASP A 144 -20.90 -13.90 23.09
C ASP A 144 -20.80 -12.54 22.38
N VAL A 145 -19.56 -12.07 22.14
CA VAL A 145 -19.26 -10.84 21.38
C VAL A 145 -18.53 -11.23 20.09
N MET A 146 -19.07 -10.81 18.95
CA MET A 146 -18.52 -11.17 17.64
C MET A 146 -17.49 -10.18 17.12
N GLY A 147 -17.65 -8.91 17.47
CA GLY A 147 -16.81 -7.84 16.95
C GLY A 147 -17.25 -6.47 17.42
N ARG A 148 -16.84 -5.44 16.69
CA ARG A 148 -17.18 -4.04 17.01
C ARG A 148 -17.23 -3.15 15.79
N VAL A 149 -17.99 -2.06 15.87
CA VAL A 149 -17.96 -0.97 14.89
C VAL A 149 -16.71 -0.12 15.12
N VAL A 150 -15.83 -0.08 14.12
CA VAL A 150 -14.57 0.68 14.16
C VAL A 150 -14.66 2.00 13.40
N TYR A 151 -15.58 2.13 12.45
CA TYR A 151 -15.86 3.35 11.69
C TYR A 151 -17.37 3.58 11.54
N GLY A 152 -17.81 4.85 11.52
CA GLY A 152 -19.23 5.18 11.36
C GLY A 152 -20.07 4.95 12.63
N LYS A 153 -19.44 4.95 13.82
CA LYS A 153 -20.10 4.68 15.12
C LYS A 153 -21.33 5.56 15.38
N HIS A 154 -21.29 6.83 14.97
CA HIS A 154 -22.40 7.78 15.12
C HIS A 154 -23.68 7.33 14.39
N LEU A 155 -23.58 6.50 13.33
CA LEU A 155 -24.73 5.99 12.60
C LEU A 155 -25.65 5.13 13.47
N LEU A 156 -25.13 4.50 14.52
CA LEU A 156 -25.92 3.72 15.48
C LEU A 156 -26.94 4.58 16.25
N ASP A 157 -26.74 5.90 16.32
CA ASP A 157 -27.70 6.80 16.95
C ASP A 157 -28.79 7.28 15.98
N PHE A 158 -28.56 7.16 14.67
CA PHE A 158 -29.46 7.65 13.61
C PHE A 158 -30.30 6.58 12.93
N LEU A 159 -29.89 5.31 13.03
CA LEU A 159 -30.63 4.16 12.48
C LEU A 159 -31.93 3.94 13.25
N LYS A 160 -33.01 3.73 12.50
CA LYS A 160 -34.38 3.53 13.02
C LYS A 160 -35.01 2.29 12.41
N ILE A 161 -36.12 1.83 13.00
CA ILE A 161 -36.93 0.73 12.45
C ILE A 161 -37.25 1.02 10.97
N GLY A 162 -37.03 0.02 10.11
CA GLY A 162 -37.23 0.13 8.67
C GLY A 162 -36.00 0.54 7.85
N ASP A 163 -34.97 1.15 8.47
CA ASP A 163 -33.66 1.29 7.81
C ASP A 163 -33.07 -0.08 7.48
N MET A 164 -32.25 -0.18 6.44
CA MET A 164 -31.78 -1.49 5.96
C MET A 164 -30.29 -1.51 5.63
N ILE A 165 -29.73 -2.70 5.69
CA ILE A 165 -28.41 -3.01 5.13
C ILE A 165 -28.58 -3.17 3.63
N LYS A 166 -27.96 -2.27 2.85
CA LYS A 166 -27.93 -2.32 1.40
C LYS A 166 -26.86 -3.28 0.88
N LYS A 167 -25.71 -3.36 1.56
CA LYS A 167 -24.57 -4.17 1.14
C LYS A 167 -23.65 -4.46 2.32
N ILE A 168 -23.06 -5.65 2.35
CA ILE A 168 -21.95 -6.01 3.24
C ILE A 168 -20.84 -6.62 2.40
N SER A 169 -19.62 -6.13 2.55
CA SER A 169 -18.45 -6.71 1.86
C SER A 169 -17.21 -6.70 2.75
N PRO A 170 -16.38 -7.76 2.70
CA PRO A 170 -15.10 -7.74 3.38
C PRO A 170 -14.21 -6.66 2.77
N ILE A 171 -13.47 -5.96 3.61
CA ILE A 171 -12.41 -5.07 3.16
C ILE A 171 -11.20 -5.94 2.82
N ILE A 172 -10.76 -5.84 1.58
CA ILE A 172 -9.61 -6.58 1.09
C ILE A 172 -8.39 -5.67 1.21
N GLU A 173 -7.43 -6.07 2.03
CA GLU A 173 -6.11 -5.43 2.02
C GLU A 173 -5.30 -6.02 0.87
N LYS A 174 -4.95 -5.16 -0.09
CA LYS A 174 -3.93 -5.48 -1.08
C LYS A 174 -2.57 -5.30 -0.41
N ARG A 175 -1.96 -6.37 0.09
CA ARG A 175 -0.52 -6.37 0.39
C ARG A 175 0.21 -6.62 -0.92
N GLY A 176 0.43 -5.55 -1.67
CA GLY A 176 1.21 -5.56 -2.90
C GLY A 176 2.10 -4.33 -2.91
N GLY A 177 3.40 -4.55 -2.78
CA GLY A 177 4.44 -3.58 -3.05
C GLY A 177 5.42 -4.19 -4.05
N PHE A 178 6.15 -3.35 -4.76
CA PHE A 178 7.33 -3.83 -5.47
C PHE A 178 8.49 -3.93 -4.49
N GLN A 179 9.33 -4.95 -4.63
CA GLN A 179 10.63 -4.97 -3.96
C GLN A 179 11.69 -4.52 -4.93
N LEU A 180 12.39 -3.42 -4.61
CA LEU A 180 13.57 -3.01 -5.37
C LEU A 180 14.79 -3.78 -4.85
N ILE A 181 15.39 -4.60 -5.70
CA ILE A 181 16.62 -5.33 -5.40
C ILE A 181 17.74 -4.87 -6.31
N ARG A 182 18.97 -4.92 -5.80
CA ARG A 182 20.18 -4.84 -6.63
C ARG A 182 20.46 -6.23 -7.20
N ALA A 183 20.54 -6.34 -8.50
CA ALA A 183 20.82 -7.58 -9.22
C ALA A 183 22.17 -7.51 -9.96
N ASN A 184 22.64 -8.67 -10.42
CA ASN A 184 23.77 -8.84 -11.33
C ASN A 184 23.27 -9.51 -12.64
N LEU A 185 24.18 -9.75 -13.58
CA LEU A 185 23.83 -10.37 -14.87
C LEU A 185 23.31 -11.82 -14.75
N ASP A 186 23.60 -12.50 -13.64
CA ASP A 186 23.22 -13.91 -13.42
C ASP A 186 21.83 -14.04 -12.79
N TYR A 187 21.17 -12.92 -12.51
CA TYR A 187 19.80 -12.92 -11.97
C TYR A 187 18.81 -13.45 -13.01
N ILE A 188 17.88 -14.30 -12.57
CA ILE A 188 16.78 -14.83 -13.38
C ILE A 188 15.50 -14.04 -13.02
N PRO A 189 14.96 -13.22 -13.95
CA PRO A 189 13.74 -12.46 -13.71
C PRO A 189 12.48 -13.34 -13.64
N ASN A 190 11.44 -12.83 -12.98
CA ASN A 190 10.10 -13.40 -13.02
C ASN A 190 9.22 -12.65 -14.02
N ASP A 191 8.09 -13.25 -14.38
CA ASP A 191 7.07 -12.59 -15.18
C ASP A 191 6.58 -11.30 -14.49
N GLY A 192 6.54 -10.20 -15.25
CA GLY A 192 6.19 -8.88 -14.76
C GLY A 192 7.29 -8.12 -14.02
N ASP A 193 8.51 -8.66 -13.84
CA ASP A 193 9.62 -7.90 -13.25
C ASP A 193 10.00 -6.71 -14.15
N GLU A 194 10.32 -5.57 -13.52
CA GLU A 194 10.86 -4.39 -14.18
C GLU A 194 12.38 -4.28 -13.90
N ILE A 195 13.18 -4.33 -14.97
CA ILE A 195 14.63 -4.27 -14.96
C ILE A 195 15.07 -2.86 -15.38
N ILE A 196 15.79 -2.19 -14.50
CA ILE A 196 16.33 -0.84 -14.70
C ILE A 196 17.84 -0.97 -14.86
N THR A 197 18.33 -0.64 -16.06
CA THR A 197 19.72 -0.83 -16.47
C THR A 197 20.47 0.48 -16.69
N LYS A 198 19.76 1.60 -16.73
CA LYS A 198 20.31 2.94 -16.94
C LYS A 198 19.52 4.00 -16.18
N MET A 199 20.16 5.15 -16.05
CA MET A 199 19.54 6.40 -15.62
C MET A 199 19.73 7.39 -16.77
N GLU A 200 18.70 8.17 -17.05
CA GLU A 200 18.74 9.24 -18.03
C GLU A 200 18.78 10.58 -17.29
N ILE A 201 19.62 11.49 -17.77
CA ILE A 201 19.74 12.85 -17.25
C ILE A 201 19.28 13.78 -18.35
N ASN A 202 18.27 14.60 -18.04
CA ASN A 202 17.80 15.63 -18.96
C ASN A 202 18.66 16.87 -18.76
N LEU A 203 19.47 17.20 -19.77
CA LEU A 203 20.39 18.33 -19.66
C LEU A 203 19.65 19.67 -19.60
N ASP A 204 20.12 20.55 -18.73
CA ASP A 204 19.63 21.92 -18.62
C ASP A 204 20.35 22.83 -19.64
N TYR A 205 19.59 23.36 -20.60
CA TYR A 205 20.11 24.23 -21.66
C TYR A 205 20.61 25.59 -21.15
N GLU A 206 20.32 25.97 -19.90
CA GLU A 206 20.88 27.17 -19.28
C GLU A 206 22.32 26.96 -18.75
N SER A 207 22.82 25.72 -18.79
CA SER A 207 24.18 25.38 -18.39
C SER A 207 24.93 24.56 -19.45
N PRO A 208 25.08 25.08 -20.69
CA PRO A 208 25.65 24.34 -21.81
C PRO A 208 27.09 23.89 -21.57
N LYS A 209 27.96 24.73 -20.97
CA LYS A 209 29.38 24.38 -20.76
C LYS A 209 29.54 23.28 -19.73
N ASN A 210 28.80 23.36 -18.62
CA ASN A 210 28.80 22.30 -17.62
C ASN A 210 28.07 21.04 -18.14
N GLY A 211 27.08 21.18 -19.02
CA GLY A 211 26.44 20.07 -19.72
C GLY A 211 27.41 19.27 -20.61
N GLU A 212 28.25 19.94 -21.39
CA GLU A 212 29.33 19.28 -22.16
C GLU A 212 30.34 18.58 -21.26
N HIS A 213 30.73 19.21 -20.15
CA HIS A 213 31.60 18.58 -19.15
C HIS A 213 30.96 17.32 -18.56
N LEU A 214 29.65 17.36 -18.24
CA LEU A 214 28.89 16.19 -17.77
C LEU A 214 28.96 15.05 -18.79
N TYR A 215 28.69 15.36 -20.06
CA TYR A 215 28.69 14.37 -21.15
C TYR A 215 30.05 13.69 -21.28
N ASN A 216 31.14 14.47 -21.34
CA ASN A 216 32.50 13.95 -21.43
C ASN A 216 32.89 13.09 -20.22
N MET A 217 32.42 13.46 -19.03
CA MET A 217 32.74 12.73 -17.81
C MET A 217 31.97 11.41 -17.69
N LEU A 218 30.78 11.32 -18.29
CA LEU A 218 29.92 10.14 -18.29
C LEU A 218 30.19 9.17 -19.45
N GLU A 219 31.21 9.40 -20.29
CA GLU A 219 31.56 8.52 -21.42
C GLU A 219 31.71 7.05 -21.00
N ASN A 220 32.30 6.80 -19.83
CA ASN A 220 32.49 5.46 -19.28
C ASN A 220 31.45 5.09 -18.21
N GLY A 221 30.40 5.91 -18.05
CA GLY A 221 29.36 5.79 -17.02
C GLY A 221 29.67 6.55 -15.73
N PHE A 222 28.76 6.43 -14.76
CA PHE A 222 28.83 7.10 -13.47
C PHE A 222 29.36 6.17 -12.39
N PHE A 223 30.52 6.48 -11.82
CA PHE A 223 31.11 5.73 -10.72
C PHE A 223 30.93 6.48 -9.40
N VAL A 224 30.26 5.85 -8.44
CA VAL A 224 30.02 6.44 -7.11
C VAL A 224 31.33 6.48 -6.34
N SER A 225 32.01 7.63 -6.31
CA SER A 225 33.19 7.85 -5.48
C SER A 225 32.80 8.22 -4.04
N ARG A 226 31.64 8.85 -3.87
CA ARG A 226 31.13 9.31 -2.58
C ARG A 226 29.62 9.16 -2.48
N LYS A 227 29.17 8.80 -1.28
CA LYS A 227 27.76 8.76 -0.91
C LYS A 227 27.57 9.45 0.43
N THR A 228 26.56 10.30 0.51
CA THR A 228 26.12 10.97 1.75
C THR A 228 24.63 10.75 1.94
N SER A 229 24.04 11.34 2.98
CA SER A 229 22.58 11.37 3.16
C SER A 229 21.86 12.28 2.14
N ARG A 230 22.57 13.18 1.45
CA ARG A 230 21.97 14.16 0.52
C ARG A 230 22.25 13.89 -0.95
N PHE A 231 23.41 13.34 -1.28
CA PHE A 231 23.81 13.12 -2.66
C PHE A 231 24.72 11.89 -2.80
N ILE A 232 24.77 11.37 -4.01
CA ILE A 232 25.89 10.56 -4.53
C ILE A 232 26.74 11.45 -5.44
N ALA A 233 28.04 11.22 -5.46
CA ALA A 233 28.96 11.98 -6.29
C ALA A 233 29.91 11.08 -7.05
N TYR A 234 30.30 11.56 -8.22
CA TYR A 234 31.41 11.06 -9.02
C TYR A 234 32.47 12.16 -9.06
N ASP A 235 33.56 11.92 -8.32
CA ASP A 235 34.63 12.89 -8.19
C ASP A 235 35.63 12.75 -9.35
N LYS A 236 35.81 13.84 -10.09
CA LYS A 236 36.91 14.02 -11.05
C LYS A 236 37.27 15.50 -11.04
N GLN A 237 38.52 15.79 -10.74
CA GLN A 237 38.96 17.16 -10.56
C GLN A 237 39.38 17.76 -11.91
N VAL A 238 38.87 18.95 -12.22
CA VAL A 238 39.34 19.80 -13.31
C VAL A 238 39.79 21.15 -12.76
N VAL A 239 40.57 21.88 -13.55
CA VAL A 239 41.22 23.14 -13.13
C VAL A 239 40.20 24.21 -12.76
N SER A 240 39.18 24.41 -13.59
CA SER A 240 38.09 25.37 -13.34
C SER A 240 36.93 25.12 -14.29
N LEU A 241 35.71 25.35 -13.82
CA LEU A 241 34.52 25.43 -14.67
C LEU A 241 33.80 26.74 -14.40
N GLU A 242 33.20 27.32 -15.43
CA GLU A 242 32.40 28.52 -15.28
C GLU A 242 31.14 28.23 -14.45
N SER A 243 30.73 29.21 -13.66
CA SER A 243 29.43 29.16 -12.99
C SER A 243 28.35 29.51 -14.00
N GLU A 244 27.38 28.61 -14.19
CA GLU A 244 26.18 28.87 -14.99
C GLU A 244 24.96 28.88 -14.04
N LYS A 245 23.90 28.12 -14.34
CA LYS A 245 22.67 28.14 -13.56
C LYS A 245 22.90 27.73 -12.10
N ILE A 246 22.55 28.62 -11.18
CA ILE A 246 22.55 28.36 -9.73
C ILE A 246 21.10 28.27 -9.28
N GLY A 247 20.77 27.25 -8.48
CA GLY A 247 19.41 27.08 -8.00
C GLY A 247 19.29 26.10 -6.83
N VAL A 248 18.04 25.81 -6.48
CA VAL A 248 17.71 24.83 -5.44
C VAL A 248 18.05 23.43 -5.94
N ARG A 249 18.68 22.63 -5.08
CA ARG A 249 19.16 21.29 -5.42
C ARG A 249 18.25 20.26 -4.78
N GLU A 250 17.09 20.08 -5.40
CA GLU A 250 16.07 19.14 -4.96
C GLU A 250 16.45 17.70 -5.30
N ARG A 251 15.74 16.73 -4.72
CA ARG A 251 15.91 15.31 -5.06
C ARG A 251 15.74 15.09 -6.56
N GLY A 252 16.70 14.41 -7.18
CA GLY A 252 16.74 14.11 -8.62
C GLY A 252 17.65 15.03 -9.41
N ILE A 253 17.94 16.24 -8.91
CA ILE A 253 18.79 17.21 -9.59
C ILE A 253 20.22 16.68 -9.71
N VAL A 254 20.85 17.02 -10.84
CA VAL A 254 22.25 16.82 -11.13
C VAL A 254 22.96 18.18 -11.15
N SER A 255 24.04 18.28 -10.39
CA SER A 255 24.88 19.49 -10.38
C SER A 255 26.34 19.16 -10.58
N ILE A 256 27.08 20.08 -11.19
CA ILE A 256 28.54 20.05 -11.22
C ILE A 256 29.08 21.11 -10.27
N ARG A 257 30.13 20.75 -9.52
CA ARG A 257 30.83 21.71 -8.67
C ARG A 257 31.74 22.58 -9.54
N ASN A 258 31.53 23.89 -9.55
CA ASN A 258 32.27 24.81 -10.43
C ASN A 258 33.59 25.32 -9.80
N ASN A 259 33.67 25.37 -8.45
CA ASN A 259 34.80 25.99 -7.75
C ASN A 259 35.17 25.26 -6.43
N GLY A 260 36.42 25.48 -6.00
CA GLY A 260 37.03 24.95 -4.79
C GLY A 260 37.49 23.50 -4.93
N ASN A 261 37.70 22.85 -3.79
CA ASN A 261 38.09 21.44 -3.79
C ASN A 261 37.04 20.60 -4.53
N LYS A 262 37.48 19.72 -5.45
CA LYS A 262 36.63 18.87 -6.30
C LYS A 262 35.79 19.62 -7.36
N ALA A 263 36.27 20.78 -7.83
CA ALA A 263 35.73 21.39 -9.05
C ALA A 263 35.74 20.36 -10.20
N GLY A 264 34.65 20.28 -10.97
CA GLY A 264 34.43 19.26 -12.00
C GLY A 264 33.65 18.03 -11.57
N SER A 265 33.45 17.82 -10.27
CA SER A 265 32.76 16.62 -9.79
C SER A 265 31.25 16.70 -9.99
N ILE A 266 30.64 15.56 -10.36
CA ILE A 266 29.20 15.43 -10.59
C ILE A 266 28.52 15.02 -9.27
N TYR A 267 27.36 15.59 -9.01
CA TYR A 267 26.54 15.30 -7.84
C TYR A 267 25.11 15.01 -8.29
N ILE A 268 24.55 13.88 -7.85
CA ILE A 268 23.13 13.53 -8.02
C ILE A 268 22.49 13.58 -6.64
N TYR A 269 21.51 14.48 -6.46
CA TYR A 269 20.86 14.68 -5.16
C TYR A 269 19.79 13.61 -4.91
N ILE A 270 19.93 12.92 -3.79
CA ILE A 270 18.94 11.95 -3.30
C ILE A 270 18.01 12.54 -2.23
N ASN A 271 18.34 13.72 -1.71
CA ASN A 271 17.50 14.56 -0.85
C ASN A 271 17.78 16.05 -1.10
N ASN A 272 16.86 16.92 -0.69
CA ASN A 272 16.96 18.36 -0.91
C ASN A 272 18.20 18.96 -0.22
N ALA A 273 18.87 19.88 -0.91
CA ALA A 273 19.99 20.65 -0.43
C ALA A 273 19.81 22.15 -0.70
N PRO A 274 20.31 23.04 0.19
CA PRO A 274 20.27 24.49 -0.02
C PRO A 274 20.98 24.92 -1.31
N ILE A 275 20.72 26.15 -1.74
CA ILE A 275 21.45 26.79 -2.84
C ILE A 275 22.93 26.91 -2.46
N SER A 276 23.82 26.78 -3.45
CA SER A 276 25.26 26.98 -3.27
C SER A 276 25.85 27.60 -4.52
N MET A 277 26.56 28.72 -4.36
CA MET A 277 27.26 29.39 -5.48
C MET A 277 28.35 28.52 -6.13
N ASN A 278 28.86 27.52 -5.40
CA ASN A 278 29.88 26.60 -5.90
C ASN A 278 29.32 25.44 -6.76
N HIS A 279 28.03 25.43 -7.08
CA HIS A 279 27.37 24.35 -7.81
C HIS A 279 26.49 24.88 -8.94
N THR A 280 26.77 24.43 -10.15
CA THR A 280 25.98 24.67 -11.35
C THR A 280 24.99 23.51 -11.54
N ILE A 281 23.70 23.81 -11.74
CA ILE A 281 22.67 22.81 -12.10
C ILE A 281 22.81 22.48 -13.57
N VAL A 282 22.83 21.19 -13.88
CA VAL A 282 23.02 20.66 -15.26
C VAL A 282 21.96 19.65 -15.68
N GLY A 283 21.10 19.21 -14.78
CA GLY A 283 19.96 18.33 -15.05
C GLY A 283 19.21 17.91 -13.80
#